data_AF-A0A8S1BK67-F1
#
_entry.id   AF-A0A8S1BK67-F1
#
_cell.length_a   1.000
_cell.length_b   1.000
_cell.length_c   1.000
_cell.angle_alpha   90.00
_cell.angle_beta   90.00
_cell.angle_gamma   90.00
#
_symmetry.space_group_name_H-M   'P 1'
#
loop_
_entity.id
_entity.type
_entity.pdbx_description
1 polymer ?
#
loop_
_entity_poly.entity_id
_entity_poly.type
_entity_poly.pdbx_seq_one_letter_code
_entity_poly.pdbx_strand_id
1 'polypeptide(L)'
;MRWPKWWWVVVALHARSLAQSITPTICQEEACRCDPFTRVICVCTREFPEVTLRPDGAYRVPSTATSLIMENCDRVTFLPDTVRQLIQLRSIELRNVDHVVINERALSWSPFSNRNEMNPGLRISINNCTVDEIASHAIQGRINDVIISNSRIKVLRPFAFSSLMGVNSIELSDNMFENIDIQSFKKFTVDNFILRGGEINILPSRFLSDVEVTNLFRMEGVTVKYMYSFTFLVNLPKRVLIESNHIDTIEGDAFRMVTRGPITIRNNTVMNLRKGAFLGFTVSLQVMSIMGRQELLIDNNTVTNLTPSSIMYNSTRLTLRVDGLNLNQSCSCGLADEWRDITKEQSGAISCWYEFEGYFVSLPTYVDTRCGAFKQNFWIFVVIGILILLILVAIAIFFIVRRENEKKKKVQIVMPDGKTYRETEFHIVVERAELLTTNL
;
A
#
# COMPACT_ATOMS: atom_id res chain seq x y z
N MET A 1 58.25 67.60 -18.57
CA MET A 1 57.44 67.57 -17.34
C MET A 1 55.96 67.42 -17.71
N ARG A 2 55.39 66.22 -17.58
CA ARG A 2 53.95 65.94 -17.80
C ARG A 2 53.40 65.25 -16.54
N TRP A 3 53.26 66.02 -15.47
CA TRP A 3 52.84 65.54 -14.15
C TRP A 3 51.43 65.95 -13.65
N PRO A 4 50.48 66.48 -14.45
CA PRO A 4 49.12 66.75 -13.92
C PRO A 4 48.07 65.69 -14.30
N LYS A 5 48.35 64.74 -15.20
CA LYS A 5 47.34 63.77 -15.68
C LYS A 5 47.24 62.46 -14.87
N TRP A 6 48.22 62.16 -14.02
CA TRP A 6 48.21 60.94 -13.21
C TRP A 6 47.45 61.08 -11.88
N TRP A 7 47.21 62.31 -11.42
CA TRP A 7 46.56 62.53 -10.13
C TRP A 7 45.08 62.09 -10.14
N TRP A 8 44.36 62.36 -11.24
CA TRP A 8 42.99 61.92 -11.42
C TRP A 8 42.85 60.40 -11.50
N VAL A 9 43.85 59.70 -12.05
CA VAL A 9 43.88 58.23 -12.12
C VAL A 9 44.14 57.62 -10.74
N VAL A 10 45.04 58.21 -9.95
CA VAL A 10 45.35 57.77 -8.58
C VAL A 10 44.16 58.05 -7.63
N VAL A 11 43.48 59.19 -7.77
CA VAL A 11 42.26 59.49 -6.99
C VAL A 11 41.09 58.59 -7.39
N ALA A 12 40.92 58.27 -8.67
CA ALA A 12 39.89 57.32 -9.12
C ALA A 12 40.19 55.87 -8.69
N LEU A 13 41.46 55.47 -8.64
CA LEU A 13 41.89 54.16 -8.13
C LEU A 13 41.76 54.07 -6.60
N HIS A 14 42.09 55.13 -5.86
CA HIS A 14 41.90 55.16 -4.39
C HIS A 14 40.42 55.26 -3.98
N ALA A 15 39.59 56.02 -4.73
CA ALA A 15 38.15 56.09 -4.48
C ALA A 15 37.45 54.73 -4.70
N ARG A 16 37.93 53.90 -5.65
CA ARG A 16 37.44 52.53 -5.83
C ARG A 16 37.90 51.57 -4.73
N SER A 17 39.05 51.80 -4.11
CA SER A 17 39.55 50.96 -3.00
C SER A 17 38.84 51.23 -1.66
N LEU A 18 38.27 52.42 -1.46
CA LEU A 18 37.59 52.83 -0.23
C LEU A 18 36.07 52.60 -0.25
N ALA A 19 35.49 52.19 -1.38
CA ALA A 19 34.04 52.07 -1.57
C ALA A 19 33.52 50.63 -1.64
N GLN A 20 34.26 49.63 -1.14
CA GLN A 20 33.64 48.36 -0.75
C GLN A 20 33.12 48.52 0.67
N SER A 21 31.95 49.13 0.82
CA SER A 21 31.19 48.97 2.05
C SER A 21 30.99 47.46 2.24
N ILE A 22 31.46 46.93 3.37
CA ILE A 22 31.22 45.56 3.77
C ILE A 22 29.71 45.46 3.92
N THR A 23 29.02 44.95 2.89
CA THR A 23 27.58 44.74 2.95
C THR A 23 27.32 43.71 4.05
N PRO A 24 26.44 44.02 5.01
CA PRO A 24 26.24 43.13 6.11
C PRO A 24 25.71 41.79 5.60
N THR A 25 26.16 40.70 6.23
CA THR A 25 25.68 39.35 5.95
C THR A 25 24.68 38.94 7.01
N ILE A 26 23.96 37.84 6.77
CA ILE A 26 23.02 37.29 7.75
C ILE A 26 23.69 36.98 9.11
N CYS A 27 25.02 36.80 9.14
CA CYS A 27 25.76 36.59 10.39
C CYS A 27 25.73 37.79 11.35
N GLN A 28 25.30 38.96 10.88
CA GLN A 28 25.18 40.19 11.67
C GLN A 28 23.73 40.49 12.06
N GLU A 29 22.80 39.61 11.71
CA GLU A 29 21.41 39.66 12.16
C GLU A 29 21.30 39.07 13.57
N GLU A 30 20.46 39.64 14.43
CA GLU A 30 20.45 39.29 15.86
C GLU A 30 20.02 37.83 16.13
N ALA A 31 19.18 37.26 15.27
CA ALA A 31 18.76 35.86 15.35
C ALA A 31 19.82 34.86 14.85
N CYS A 32 20.87 35.33 14.17
CA CYS A 32 21.77 34.50 13.39
C CYS A 32 23.24 34.71 13.79
N ARG A 33 24.01 33.62 13.77
CA ARG A 33 25.46 33.67 13.97
C ARG A 33 26.17 32.77 12.99
N CYS A 34 27.40 33.15 12.65
CA CYS A 34 28.28 32.32 11.83
C CYS A 34 29.45 31.85 12.67
N ASP A 35 29.69 30.55 12.65
CA ASP A 35 30.76 29.96 13.43
C ASP A 35 32.09 29.89 12.63
N PRO A 36 33.20 29.50 13.27
CA PRO A 36 34.49 29.37 12.59
C PRO A 36 34.52 28.32 11.46
N PHE A 37 33.55 27.39 11.44
CA PHE A 37 33.40 26.37 10.40
C PHE A 37 32.50 26.84 9.25
N THR A 38 32.23 28.14 9.19
CA THR A 38 31.38 28.80 8.20
C THR A 38 29.95 28.25 8.15
N ARG A 39 29.44 27.75 9.27
CA ARG A 39 28.03 27.37 9.41
C ARG A 39 27.22 28.59 9.81
N VAL A 40 26.11 28.82 9.10
CA VAL A 40 25.12 29.82 9.45
C VAL A 40 24.10 29.15 10.36
N ILE A 41 23.98 29.63 11.58
CA ILE A 41 23.08 29.09 12.61
C ILE A 41 22.15 30.21 13.04
N CYS A 42 20.86 30.08 12.74
CA CYS A 42 19.85 31.00 13.22
C CYS A 42 18.94 30.31 14.23
N VAL A 43 18.86 30.89 15.42
CA VAL A 43 17.97 30.44 16.50
C VAL A 43 17.07 31.60 16.83
N CYS A 44 15.83 31.53 16.37
CA CYS A 44 14.89 32.63 16.54
C CYS A 44 14.41 32.73 17.99
N THR A 45 14.11 33.95 18.40
CA THR A 45 13.52 34.28 19.71
C THR A 45 12.20 35.00 19.48
N ARG A 46 11.47 35.31 20.56
CA ARG A 46 10.22 36.08 20.45
C ARG A 46 10.43 37.49 19.88
N GLU A 47 11.63 38.04 20.00
CA GLU A 47 11.97 39.38 19.49
C GLU A 47 12.32 39.34 17.99
N PHE A 48 12.90 38.23 17.54
CA PHE A 48 13.26 38.00 16.14
C PHE A 48 12.71 36.65 15.66
N PRO A 49 11.40 36.59 15.37
CA PRO A 49 10.71 35.32 15.08
C PRO A 49 10.93 34.83 13.64
N GLU A 50 11.35 35.71 12.72
CA GLU A 50 11.43 35.40 11.29
C GLU A 50 12.84 35.53 10.74
N VAL A 51 13.17 34.65 9.78
CA VAL A 51 14.45 34.67 9.05
C VAL A 51 14.18 34.60 7.55
N THR A 52 14.78 35.51 6.78
CA THR A 52 14.72 35.50 5.31
C THR A 52 16.11 35.29 4.74
N LEU A 53 16.31 34.16 4.07
CA LEU A 53 17.58 33.83 3.42
C LEU A 53 17.61 34.45 2.03
N ARG A 54 18.61 35.31 1.79
CA ARG A 54 18.75 36.09 0.55
C ARG A 54 20.03 35.70 -0.20
N PRO A 55 20.00 35.63 -1.55
CA PRO A 55 21.20 35.38 -2.36
C PRO A 55 22.17 36.58 -2.36
N ASP A 56 21.65 37.80 -2.37
CA ASP A 56 22.40 39.03 -2.56
C ASP A 56 21.83 40.19 -1.70
N GLY A 57 22.51 41.34 -1.76
CA GLY A 57 22.16 42.52 -0.97
C GLY A 57 22.59 42.46 0.50
N ALA A 58 21.97 43.31 1.31
CA ALA A 58 22.18 43.34 2.76
C ALA A 58 21.52 42.12 3.42
N TYR A 59 22.22 41.55 4.40
CA TYR A 59 21.88 40.32 5.12
C TYR A 59 21.83 39.08 4.22
N ARG A 60 22.63 39.06 3.14
CA ARG A 60 22.78 37.88 2.29
C ARG A 60 23.46 36.72 3.03
N VAL A 61 23.22 35.51 2.54
CA VAL A 61 23.96 34.33 2.98
C VAL A 61 25.42 34.43 2.50
N PRO A 62 26.43 34.27 3.39
CA PRO A 62 27.83 34.31 2.99
C PRO A 62 28.17 33.21 1.98
N SER A 63 28.92 33.54 0.93
CA SER A 63 29.32 32.56 -0.10
C SER A 63 30.23 31.45 0.42
N THR A 64 30.82 31.64 1.60
CA THR A 64 31.65 30.65 2.32
C THR A 64 30.82 29.67 3.14
N ALA A 65 29.50 29.83 3.21
CA ALA A 65 28.64 29.01 4.05
C ALA A 65 28.72 27.52 3.70
N THR A 66 29.01 26.68 4.69
CA THR A 66 29.07 25.22 4.54
C THR A 66 27.78 24.53 4.97
N SER A 67 27.04 25.15 5.90
CA SER A 67 25.75 24.65 6.36
C SER A 67 24.82 25.80 6.75
N LEU A 68 23.53 25.61 6.53
CA LEU A 68 22.45 26.50 6.96
C LEU A 68 21.60 25.75 7.98
N ILE A 69 21.54 26.21 9.23
CA ILE A 69 20.78 25.60 10.31
C ILE A 69 19.80 26.64 10.87
N MET A 70 18.50 26.40 10.73
CA MET A 70 17.44 27.26 11.26
C MET A 70 16.63 26.49 12.31
N GLU A 71 16.56 27.02 13.53
CA GLU A 71 15.89 26.36 14.65
C GLU A 71 14.92 27.31 15.38
N ASN A 72 13.74 26.79 15.75
CA ASN A 72 12.75 27.47 16.59
C ASN A 72 12.27 28.82 16.03
N CYS A 73 12.13 28.92 14.71
CA CYS A 73 11.67 30.12 14.02
C CYS A 73 10.18 30.05 13.72
N ASP A 74 9.48 31.17 13.87
CA ASP A 74 8.08 31.27 13.44
C ASP A 74 8.01 31.16 11.91
N ARG A 75 8.89 31.89 11.19
CA ARG A 75 8.93 31.87 9.72
C ARG A 75 10.35 31.80 9.18
N VAL A 76 10.57 30.89 8.23
CA VAL A 76 11.80 30.81 7.43
C VAL A 76 11.43 30.88 5.95
N THR A 77 11.92 31.91 5.28
CA THR A 77 11.70 32.10 3.83
C THR A 77 13.00 32.01 3.07
N PHE A 78 13.09 31.09 2.11
CA PHE A 78 14.18 31.05 1.15
C PHE A 78 13.77 31.84 -0.09
N LEU A 79 14.50 32.92 -0.40
CA LEU A 79 14.28 33.66 -1.64
C LEU A 79 14.85 32.92 -2.86
N PRO A 80 14.42 33.26 -4.08
CA PRO A 80 14.96 32.66 -5.29
C PRO A 80 16.49 32.73 -5.35
N ASP A 81 17.12 31.68 -5.89
CA ASP A 81 18.57 31.58 -6.11
C ASP A 81 19.44 31.67 -4.83
N THR A 82 18.85 31.60 -3.61
CA THR A 82 19.55 31.73 -2.31
C THR A 82 20.85 30.94 -2.21
N VAL A 83 20.83 29.67 -2.61
CA VAL A 83 22.00 28.78 -2.44
C VAL A 83 22.89 28.70 -3.67
N ARG A 84 22.52 29.32 -4.78
CA ARG A 84 23.11 29.08 -6.10
C ARG A 84 24.61 29.33 -6.16
N GLN A 85 25.10 30.32 -5.41
CA GLN A 85 26.51 30.73 -5.37
C GLN A 85 27.28 30.09 -4.19
N LEU A 86 26.62 29.29 -3.35
CA LEU A 86 27.21 28.73 -2.13
C LEU A 86 27.97 27.44 -2.45
N ILE A 87 29.13 27.54 -3.10
CA ILE A 87 29.92 26.40 -3.61
C ILE A 87 30.31 25.41 -2.49
N GLN A 88 30.52 25.92 -1.28
CA GLN A 88 30.92 25.11 -0.12
C GLN A 88 29.74 24.53 0.66
N LEU A 89 28.50 24.87 0.30
CA LEU A 89 27.32 24.38 1.01
C LEU A 89 27.19 22.86 0.88
N ARG A 90 26.94 22.19 2.00
CA ARG A 90 26.76 20.73 2.09
C ARG A 90 25.48 20.33 2.78
N SER A 91 24.94 21.16 3.68
CA SER A 91 23.73 20.80 4.43
C SER A 91 22.83 22.00 4.70
N ILE A 92 21.52 21.78 4.55
CA ILE A 92 20.46 22.68 5.00
C ILE A 92 19.61 21.91 6.00
N GLU A 93 19.40 22.50 7.17
CA GLU A 93 18.65 21.92 8.27
C GLU A 93 17.63 22.92 8.80
N LEU A 94 16.37 22.51 8.82
CA LEU A 94 15.25 23.25 9.41
C LEU A 94 14.66 22.39 10.54
N ARG A 95 14.52 22.97 11.73
CA ARG A 95 13.93 22.29 12.90
C ARG A 95 12.98 23.19 13.64
N ASN A 96 11.80 22.67 13.99
CA ASN A 96 10.81 23.40 14.80
C ASN A 96 10.49 24.77 14.16
N VAL A 97 10.03 24.75 12.90
CA VAL A 97 9.70 25.98 12.17
C VAL A 97 8.23 25.98 11.78
N ASP A 98 7.49 27.00 12.19
CA ASP A 98 6.02 27.05 12.03
C ASP A 98 5.58 27.45 10.61
N HIS A 99 6.43 28.17 9.87
CA HIS A 99 6.14 28.60 8.51
C HIS A 99 7.40 28.53 7.63
N VAL A 100 7.54 27.46 6.85
CA VAL A 100 8.62 27.33 5.86
C VAL A 100 8.10 27.64 4.46
N VAL A 101 8.72 28.60 3.78
CA VAL A 101 8.45 28.93 2.37
C VAL A 101 9.72 28.78 1.55
N ILE A 102 9.71 27.85 0.59
CA ILE A 102 10.82 27.63 -0.34
C ILE A 102 10.40 28.11 -1.72
N ASN A 103 10.88 29.28 -2.12
CA ASN A 103 10.53 29.88 -3.42
C ASN A 103 11.17 29.15 -4.60
N GLU A 104 10.72 29.50 -5.80
CA GLU A 104 11.25 28.97 -7.06
C GLU A 104 12.79 29.15 -7.13
N ARG A 105 13.49 28.07 -7.51
CA ARG A 105 14.97 27.99 -7.59
C ARG A 105 15.72 28.37 -6.31
N ALA A 106 15.05 28.48 -5.17
CA ALA A 106 15.69 28.87 -3.92
C ALA A 106 16.81 27.90 -3.51
N LEU A 107 16.59 26.60 -3.76
CA LEU A 107 17.52 25.50 -3.51
C LEU A 107 18.08 24.89 -4.80
N SER A 108 18.26 25.72 -5.85
CA SER A 108 18.93 25.30 -7.09
C SER A 108 20.45 25.32 -6.92
N TRP A 109 21.04 24.14 -6.69
CA TRP A 109 22.45 24.00 -6.33
C TRP A 109 23.22 23.05 -7.26
N SER A 110 24.12 23.60 -8.08
CA SER A 110 24.94 22.82 -9.01
C SER A 110 26.28 23.51 -9.30
N PRO A 111 27.15 23.70 -8.28
CA PRO A 111 28.40 24.46 -8.46
C PRO A 111 29.46 23.71 -9.26
N PHE A 112 29.33 22.39 -9.40
CA PHE A 112 30.29 21.55 -10.10
C PHE A 112 29.74 21.06 -11.43
N SER A 113 30.63 20.80 -12.39
CA SER A 113 30.22 20.22 -13.67
C SER A 113 29.62 18.81 -13.47
N ASN A 114 28.62 18.48 -14.29
CA ASN A 114 27.89 17.22 -14.23
C ASN A 114 28.73 15.99 -14.63
N ARG A 115 30.03 16.17 -14.95
CA ARG A 115 30.89 15.10 -15.47
C ARG A 115 31.49 14.21 -14.38
N ASN A 116 31.56 14.68 -13.13
CA ASN A 116 32.15 13.92 -12.03
C ASN A 116 31.10 13.49 -11.01
N GLU A 117 30.91 12.17 -10.88
CA GLU A 117 30.04 11.55 -9.88
C GLU A 117 30.61 11.63 -8.44
N MET A 118 31.91 11.94 -8.29
CA MET A 118 32.55 12.13 -6.98
C MET A 118 32.30 13.51 -6.34
N ASN A 119 31.67 14.47 -7.04
CA ASN A 119 31.41 15.76 -6.42
C ASN A 119 30.36 15.62 -5.30
N PRO A 120 30.51 16.33 -4.17
CA PRO A 120 29.55 16.26 -3.07
C PRO A 120 28.21 16.88 -3.49
N GLY A 121 27.10 16.26 -3.09
CA GLY A 121 25.76 16.82 -3.18
C GLY A 121 25.33 17.56 -1.90
N LEU A 122 24.21 18.25 -1.99
CA LEU A 122 23.55 18.92 -0.87
C LEU A 122 22.67 17.94 -0.10
N ARG A 123 22.71 17.97 1.24
CA ARG A 123 21.76 17.27 2.11
C ARG A 123 20.73 18.26 2.66
N ILE A 124 19.45 17.97 2.46
CA ILE A 124 18.34 18.80 2.94
C ILE A 124 17.59 18.01 4.02
N SER A 125 17.44 18.61 5.20
CA SER A 125 16.75 18.03 6.35
C SER A 125 15.70 19.02 6.86
N ILE A 126 14.44 18.61 6.90
CA ILE A 126 13.32 19.38 7.45
C ILE A 126 12.64 18.50 8.49
N ASN A 127 12.65 18.93 9.76
CA ASN A 127 12.11 18.13 10.86
C ASN A 127 11.21 18.98 11.75
N ASN A 128 10.01 18.45 12.03
CA ASN A 128 9.04 19.11 12.90
C ASN A 128 8.74 20.55 12.44
N CYS A 129 8.44 20.70 11.14
CA CYS A 129 8.14 21.98 10.54
C CYS A 129 6.74 21.98 9.91
N THR A 130 6.14 23.15 9.80
CA THR A 130 4.99 23.36 8.91
C THR A 130 5.49 24.07 7.65
N VAL A 131 5.53 23.30 6.56
CA VAL A 131 5.95 23.77 5.23
C VAL A 131 4.72 24.32 4.53
N ASP A 132 4.66 25.66 4.46
CA ASP A 132 3.56 26.38 3.81
C ASP A 132 3.58 26.13 2.31
N GLU A 133 4.75 26.23 1.68
CA GLU A 133 4.90 26.02 0.25
C GLU A 133 6.31 25.58 -0.13
N ILE A 134 6.37 24.53 -0.96
CA ILE A 134 7.54 24.26 -1.80
C ILE A 134 7.14 24.59 -3.23
N ALA A 135 7.67 25.71 -3.74
CA ALA A 135 7.32 26.25 -5.04
C ALA A 135 7.82 25.36 -6.19
N SER A 136 7.30 25.61 -7.39
CA SER A 136 7.76 24.94 -8.60
C SER A 136 9.26 25.16 -8.80
N HIS A 137 9.99 24.10 -9.16
CA HIS A 137 11.43 24.17 -9.37
C HIS A 137 12.24 24.69 -8.17
N ALA A 138 11.70 24.59 -6.96
CA ALA A 138 12.37 25.02 -5.73
C ALA A 138 13.69 24.27 -5.49
N ILE A 139 13.69 22.95 -5.67
CA ILE A 139 14.82 22.06 -5.36
C ILE A 139 15.32 21.42 -6.66
N GLN A 140 16.55 21.77 -7.05
CA GLN A 140 17.17 21.35 -8.30
C GLN A 140 18.69 21.18 -8.16
N GLY A 141 19.27 20.37 -9.04
CA GLY A 141 20.72 20.20 -9.13
C GLY A 141 21.22 19.01 -8.33
N ARG A 142 22.39 19.12 -7.71
CA ARG A 142 23.09 17.99 -7.10
C ARG A 142 22.70 17.81 -5.63
N ILE A 143 21.82 16.87 -5.36
CA ILE A 143 21.28 16.59 -4.03
C ILE A 143 21.69 15.17 -3.65
N ASN A 144 22.25 14.97 -2.47
CA ASN A 144 22.56 13.63 -1.95
C ASN A 144 21.33 13.03 -1.26
N ASP A 145 20.74 13.80 -0.35
CA ASP A 145 19.66 13.30 0.51
C ASP A 145 18.62 14.40 0.74
N VAL A 146 17.34 14.02 0.66
CA VAL A 146 16.21 14.84 1.11
C VAL A 146 15.48 14.07 2.19
N ILE A 147 15.45 14.63 3.40
CA ILE A 147 14.79 14.03 4.55
C ILE A 147 13.78 15.04 5.06
N ILE A 148 12.49 14.72 4.96
CA ILE A 148 11.42 15.52 5.55
C ILE A 148 10.68 14.65 6.54
N SER A 149 10.63 15.06 7.81
CA SER A 149 10.08 14.24 8.88
C SER A 149 9.21 15.01 9.85
N ASN A 150 8.18 14.35 10.40
CA ASN A 150 7.28 14.91 11.41
C ASN A 150 6.70 16.27 11.03
N SER A 151 6.50 16.51 9.74
CA SER A 151 6.20 17.83 9.20
C SER A 151 4.83 17.89 8.53
N ARG A 152 4.21 19.07 8.55
CA ARG A 152 2.95 19.34 7.84
C ARG A 152 3.26 20.09 6.55
N ILE A 153 2.97 19.48 5.40
CA ILE A 153 3.22 20.05 4.08
C ILE A 153 1.88 20.51 3.50
N LYS A 154 1.66 21.83 3.50
CA LYS A 154 0.41 22.44 3.04
C LYS A 154 0.29 22.42 1.52
N VAL A 155 1.33 22.86 0.83
CA VAL A 155 1.36 22.96 -0.65
C VAL A 155 2.66 22.44 -1.21
N LEU A 156 2.56 21.44 -2.09
CA LEU A 156 3.67 20.93 -2.89
C LEU A 156 3.37 21.16 -4.38
N ARG A 157 3.99 22.18 -4.98
CA ARG A 157 3.75 22.61 -6.36
C ARG A 157 4.30 21.61 -7.40
N PRO A 158 3.86 21.70 -8.68
CA PRO A 158 4.43 20.90 -9.75
C PRO A 158 5.94 21.13 -9.88
N PHE A 159 6.70 20.07 -10.11
CA PHE A 159 8.16 20.13 -10.31
C PHE A 159 8.95 20.71 -9.13
N ALA A 160 8.36 20.74 -7.93
CA ALA A 160 9.03 21.15 -6.70
C ALA A 160 10.39 20.45 -6.54
N PHE A 161 10.43 19.15 -6.86
CA PHE A 161 11.65 18.35 -6.98
C PHE A 161 11.84 17.94 -8.44
N SER A 162 12.78 18.60 -9.13
CA SER A 162 13.03 18.33 -10.55
C SER A 162 14.50 18.41 -10.91
N SER A 163 14.92 17.63 -11.90
CA SER A 163 16.29 17.65 -12.43
C SER A 163 17.35 17.43 -11.33
N LEU A 164 17.04 16.53 -10.38
CA LEU A 164 17.98 16.14 -9.33
C LEU A 164 19.04 15.19 -9.90
N MET A 165 20.26 15.30 -9.41
CA MET A 165 21.40 14.49 -9.84
C MET A 165 22.16 13.94 -8.62
N GLY A 166 22.49 12.66 -8.65
CA GLY A 166 23.29 12.01 -7.61
C GLY A 166 22.55 11.77 -6.28
N VAL A 167 21.23 11.57 -6.35
CA VAL A 167 20.39 11.40 -5.15
C VAL A 167 20.51 9.97 -4.61
N ASN A 168 20.97 9.84 -3.38
CA ASN A 168 21.04 8.57 -2.67
C ASN A 168 19.69 8.22 -2.05
N SER A 169 19.05 9.18 -1.40
CA SER A 169 17.80 8.92 -0.68
C SER A 169 16.85 10.11 -0.70
N ILE A 170 15.57 9.83 -0.95
CA ILE A 170 14.48 10.74 -0.61
C ILE A 170 13.60 10.01 0.41
N GLU A 171 13.56 10.53 1.63
CA GLU A 171 12.77 10.00 2.73
C GLU A 171 11.75 11.02 3.21
N LEU A 172 10.48 10.61 3.16
CA LEU A 172 9.33 11.38 3.63
C LEU A 172 8.67 10.57 4.74
N SER A 173 9.01 10.90 5.99
CA SER A 173 8.63 10.10 7.16
C SER A 173 7.68 10.83 8.11
N ASP A 174 6.53 10.24 8.44
CA ASP A 174 5.60 10.74 9.44
C ASP A 174 5.11 12.18 9.14
N ASN A 175 4.83 12.46 7.87
CA ASN A 175 4.37 13.77 7.40
C ASN A 175 2.85 13.82 7.16
N MET A 176 2.26 14.99 7.31
CA MET A 176 0.87 15.27 6.92
C MET A 176 0.85 16.09 5.64
N PHE A 177 0.25 15.56 4.57
CA PHE A 177 0.15 16.24 3.28
C PHE A 177 -1.28 16.73 3.01
N GLU A 178 -1.43 18.03 2.74
CA GLU A 178 -2.73 18.61 2.41
C GLU A 178 -2.96 18.68 0.90
N ASN A 179 -2.22 19.55 0.20
CA ASN A 179 -2.36 19.77 -1.22
C ASN A 179 -1.06 19.40 -1.95
N ILE A 180 -1.12 18.28 -2.67
CA ILE A 180 -0.05 17.83 -3.54
C ILE A 180 -0.52 18.04 -4.98
N ASP A 181 0.19 18.88 -5.73
CA ASP A 181 -0.08 19.07 -7.15
C ASP A 181 0.49 17.91 -7.98
N ILE A 182 -0.01 17.73 -9.20
CA ILE A 182 0.52 16.72 -10.12
C ILE A 182 2.02 16.97 -10.41
N GLN A 183 2.79 15.91 -10.60
CA GLN A 183 4.20 16.00 -11.01
C GLN A 183 5.12 16.75 -10.03
N SER A 184 4.82 16.77 -8.72
CA SER A 184 5.69 17.35 -7.70
C SER A 184 7.11 16.80 -7.74
N PHE A 185 7.28 15.51 -8.06
CA PHE A 185 8.56 14.85 -8.27
C PHE A 185 8.68 14.42 -9.73
N LYS A 186 9.64 14.98 -10.47
CA LYS A 186 9.76 14.72 -11.91
C LYS A 186 11.18 14.53 -12.41
N LYS A 187 11.35 13.47 -13.19
CA LYS A 187 12.51 13.23 -14.08
C LYS A 187 13.85 13.38 -13.37
N PHE A 188 14.11 12.47 -12.42
CA PHE A 188 15.40 12.33 -11.76
C PHE A 188 15.65 10.88 -11.37
N THR A 189 16.91 10.58 -11.07
CA THR A 189 17.36 9.29 -10.55
C THR A 189 17.57 9.38 -9.04
N VAL A 190 17.14 8.35 -8.31
CA VAL A 190 17.33 8.22 -6.86
C VAL A 190 17.63 6.77 -6.50
N ASP A 191 18.50 6.49 -5.54
CA ASP A 191 18.73 5.10 -5.15
C ASP A 191 17.57 4.55 -4.32
N ASN A 192 17.17 5.27 -3.27
CA ASN A 192 16.08 4.87 -2.39
C ASN A 192 15.00 5.96 -2.33
N PHE A 193 13.76 5.59 -2.65
CA PHE A 193 12.59 6.44 -2.43
C PHE A 193 11.73 5.80 -1.34
N ILE A 194 11.63 6.48 -0.20
CA ILE A 194 10.97 5.97 1.00
C ILE A 194 9.88 6.95 1.42
N LEU A 195 8.65 6.45 1.45
CA LEU A 195 7.49 7.13 2.00
C LEU A 195 7.02 6.31 3.21
N ARG A 196 7.16 6.84 4.42
CA ARG A 196 6.87 6.11 5.66
C ARG A 196 5.92 6.90 6.55
N GLY A 197 4.93 6.24 7.13
CA GLY A 197 4.05 6.88 8.13
C GLY A 197 3.25 8.08 7.59
N GLY A 198 2.50 8.70 8.49
CA GLY A 198 1.77 9.93 8.19
C GLY A 198 0.48 9.75 7.39
N GLU A 199 -0.08 10.88 6.96
CA GLU A 199 -1.42 10.98 6.37
C GLU A 199 -1.38 11.78 5.06
N ILE A 200 -2.01 11.23 4.03
CA ILE A 200 -2.13 11.84 2.71
C ILE A 200 -3.59 11.77 2.28
N ASN A 201 -4.25 12.92 2.16
CA ASN A 201 -5.63 12.95 1.70
C ASN A 201 -5.74 12.45 0.25
N ILE A 202 -4.92 13.01 -0.65
CA ILE A 202 -4.97 12.67 -2.07
C ILE A 202 -3.55 12.52 -2.61
N LEU A 203 -3.27 11.36 -3.20
CA LEU A 203 -2.11 11.16 -4.05
C LEU A 203 -2.51 11.38 -5.52
N PRO A 204 -2.11 12.50 -6.14
CA PRO A 204 -2.54 12.85 -7.48
C PRO A 204 -1.91 11.92 -8.53
N SER A 205 -2.48 11.93 -9.74
CA SER A 205 -1.85 11.30 -10.90
C SER A 205 -0.46 11.89 -11.13
N ARG A 206 0.51 11.02 -11.44
CA ARG A 206 1.90 11.39 -11.69
C ARG A 206 2.56 12.13 -10.52
N PHE A 207 2.20 11.80 -9.27
CA PHE A 207 2.90 12.27 -8.09
C PHE A 207 4.42 12.06 -8.23
N LEU A 208 4.82 10.81 -8.57
CA LEU A 208 6.13 10.52 -9.13
C LEU A 208 6.00 10.39 -10.65
N SER A 209 6.61 11.30 -11.40
CA SER A 209 6.56 11.33 -12.86
C SER A 209 7.93 11.04 -13.46
N ASP A 210 8.08 9.88 -14.09
CA ASP A 210 9.31 9.47 -14.76
C ASP A 210 10.53 9.49 -13.82
N VAL A 211 10.35 8.99 -12.60
CA VAL A 211 11.41 8.88 -11.59
C VAL A 211 12.06 7.50 -11.71
N GLU A 212 13.39 7.49 -11.79
CA GLU A 212 14.17 6.25 -11.83
C GLU A 212 14.68 5.92 -10.43
N VAL A 213 14.14 4.86 -9.84
CA VAL A 213 14.55 4.38 -8.51
C VAL A 213 15.53 3.23 -8.70
N THR A 214 16.79 3.33 -8.28
CA THR A 214 17.81 2.34 -8.66
C THR A 214 17.95 1.18 -7.68
N ASN A 215 17.45 1.32 -6.45
CA ASN A 215 17.56 0.29 -5.41
C ASN A 215 16.20 -0.06 -4.82
N LEU A 216 15.64 0.80 -3.97
CA LEU A 216 14.44 0.50 -3.18
C LEU A 216 13.36 1.56 -3.39
N PHE A 217 12.17 1.11 -3.77
CA PHE A 217 10.94 1.87 -3.58
C PHE A 217 10.19 1.28 -2.38
N ARG A 218 9.94 2.09 -1.35
CA ARG A 218 9.21 1.67 -0.16
C ARG A 218 8.09 2.64 0.19
N MET A 219 6.89 2.10 0.38
CA MET A 219 5.72 2.78 0.91
C MET A 219 5.23 1.99 2.12
N GLU A 220 5.43 2.52 3.32
CA GLU A 220 5.19 1.79 4.56
C GLU A 220 4.40 2.59 5.60
N GLY A 221 3.39 1.99 6.21
CA GLY A 221 2.72 2.59 7.37
C GLY A 221 1.95 3.87 7.05
N VAL A 222 1.68 4.17 5.78
CA VAL A 222 0.99 5.42 5.41
C VAL A 222 -0.52 5.27 5.38
N THR A 223 -1.21 6.35 5.72
CA THR A 223 -2.67 6.45 5.56
C THR A 223 -2.99 7.31 4.35
N VAL A 224 -3.67 6.73 3.36
CA VAL A 224 -4.02 7.42 2.10
C VAL A 224 -5.52 7.30 1.85
N LYS A 225 -6.23 8.43 1.75
CA LYS A 225 -7.66 8.39 1.45
C LYS A 225 -7.91 8.09 -0.04
N TYR A 226 -7.18 8.70 -0.95
CA TYR A 226 -7.40 8.43 -2.38
C TYR A 226 -6.11 8.42 -3.20
N MET A 227 -5.91 7.37 -3.98
CA MET A 227 -4.81 7.23 -4.92
C MET A 227 -5.33 7.14 -6.35
N TYR A 228 -4.98 8.14 -7.17
CA TYR A 228 -5.40 8.22 -8.57
C TYR A 228 -4.65 7.25 -9.48
N SER A 229 -5.16 7.06 -10.70
CA SER A 229 -4.45 6.34 -11.75
C SER A 229 -3.11 7.01 -12.07
N PHE A 230 -2.09 6.19 -12.36
CA PHE A 230 -0.74 6.64 -12.69
C PHE A 230 -0.08 7.50 -11.61
N THR A 231 -0.48 7.39 -10.33
CA THR A 231 0.18 8.10 -9.22
C THR A 231 1.68 7.87 -9.21
N PHE A 232 2.11 6.61 -9.37
CA PHE A 232 3.52 6.26 -9.37
C PHE A 232 3.96 5.79 -10.76
N LEU A 233 4.67 6.66 -11.48
CA LEU A 233 5.34 6.34 -12.74
C LEU A 233 6.85 6.20 -12.48
N VAL A 234 7.25 4.99 -12.06
CA VAL A 234 8.58 4.70 -11.51
C VAL A 234 9.28 3.61 -12.31
N ASN A 235 10.55 3.83 -12.63
CA ASN A 235 11.35 2.89 -13.41
C ASN A 235 12.54 2.35 -12.59
N LEU A 236 12.90 1.10 -12.89
CA LEU A 236 14.11 0.41 -12.45
C LEU A 236 14.28 0.07 -10.94
N PRO A 237 13.27 0.06 -10.05
CA PRO A 237 13.51 -0.35 -8.67
C PRO A 237 13.95 -1.82 -8.62
N LYS A 238 15.01 -2.13 -7.87
CA LYS A 238 15.42 -3.53 -7.63
C LYS A 238 14.42 -4.23 -6.71
N ARG A 239 13.81 -3.49 -5.78
CA ARG A 239 12.80 -3.98 -4.86
C ARG A 239 11.68 -2.95 -4.70
N VAL A 240 10.44 -3.41 -4.74
CA VAL A 240 9.24 -2.61 -4.46
C VAL A 240 8.55 -3.21 -3.24
N LEU A 241 8.43 -2.41 -2.18
CA LEU A 241 7.80 -2.82 -0.92
C LEU A 241 6.63 -1.88 -0.60
N ILE A 242 5.42 -2.43 -0.54
CA ILE A 242 4.21 -1.71 -0.15
C ILE A 242 3.65 -2.42 1.09
N GLU A 243 3.90 -1.87 2.27
CA GLU A 243 3.75 -2.61 3.53
C GLU A 243 2.94 -1.84 4.56
N SER A 244 2.02 -2.51 5.27
CA SER A 244 1.37 -1.93 6.45
C SER A 244 0.64 -0.60 6.19
N ASN A 245 0.14 -0.36 4.98
CA ASN A 245 -0.57 0.87 4.64
C ASN A 245 -2.08 0.74 4.84
N HIS A 246 -2.72 1.85 5.16
CA HIS A 246 -4.18 2.00 5.19
C HIS A 246 -4.62 2.87 4.01
N ILE A 247 -5.32 2.30 3.03
CA ILE A 247 -5.68 3.02 1.81
C ILE A 247 -7.17 2.92 1.53
N ASP A 248 -7.93 4.03 1.50
CA ASP A 248 -9.37 3.90 1.28
C ASP A 248 -9.68 3.55 -0.18
N THR A 249 -9.04 4.20 -1.15
CA THR A 249 -9.29 3.89 -2.57
C THR A 249 -8.01 3.89 -3.39
N ILE A 250 -7.82 2.80 -4.15
CA ILE A 250 -6.77 2.67 -5.16
C ILE A 250 -7.44 2.54 -6.53
N GLU A 251 -7.21 3.51 -7.40
CA GLU A 251 -7.68 3.49 -8.79
C GLU A 251 -6.89 2.51 -9.67
N GLY A 252 -7.46 2.17 -10.83
CA GLY A 252 -6.79 1.32 -11.81
C GLY A 252 -5.47 1.94 -12.28
N ASP A 253 -4.44 1.11 -12.50
CA ASP A 253 -3.10 1.54 -12.91
C ASP A 253 -2.45 2.61 -12.00
N ALA A 254 -2.82 2.69 -10.72
CA ALA A 254 -2.19 3.60 -9.76
C ALA A 254 -0.67 3.41 -9.69
N PHE A 255 -0.23 2.15 -9.80
CA PHE A 255 1.18 1.77 -9.85
C PHE A 255 1.57 1.41 -11.28
N ARG A 256 2.24 2.33 -11.98
CA ARG A 256 2.87 2.06 -13.28
C ARG A 256 4.38 1.96 -13.10
N MET A 257 4.83 0.78 -12.72
CA MET A 257 6.23 0.55 -12.36
C MET A 257 6.90 -0.51 -13.23
N VAL A 258 8.07 -0.18 -13.77
CA VAL A 258 8.94 -1.12 -14.50
C VAL A 258 10.07 -1.55 -13.57
N THR A 259 9.94 -2.69 -12.91
CA THR A 259 10.90 -3.15 -11.87
C THR A 259 12.04 -3.99 -12.45
N ARG A 260 13.10 -4.15 -11.66
CA ARG A 260 14.22 -5.08 -11.91
C ARG A 260 14.24 -6.28 -10.97
N GLY A 261 13.25 -6.39 -10.09
CA GLY A 261 13.14 -7.48 -9.13
C GLY A 261 11.73 -7.60 -8.57
N PRO A 262 11.55 -8.35 -7.48
CA PRO A 262 10.24 -8.72 -6.96
C PRO A 262 9.47 -7.52 -6.40
N ILE A 263 8.14 -7.66 -6.43
CA ILE A 263 7.19 -6.69 -5.87
C ILE A 263 6.47 -7.38 -4.72
N THR A 264 6.50 -6.77 -3.54
CA THR A 264 5.83 -7.29 -2.35
C THR A 264 4.82 -6.29 -1.84
N ILE A 265 3.58 -6.74 -1.74
CA ILE A 265 2.45 -6.01 -1.17
C ILE A 265 2.00 -6.80 0.05
N ARG A 266 2.25 -6.31 1.26
CA ARG A 266 1.92 -7.06 2.47
C ARG A 266 1.33 -6.24 3.61
N ASN A 267 0.48 -6.87 4.42
CA ASN A 267 -0.12 -6.27 5.61
C ASN A 267 -0.89 -4.96 5.33
N ASN A 268 -1.37 -4.74 4.10
CA ASN A 268 -2.13 -3.53 3.79
C ASN A 268 -3.63 -3.76 4.02
N THR A 269 -4.32 -2.69 4.39
CA THR A 269 -5.78 -2.65 4.46
C THR A 269 -6.29 -1.68 3.40
N VAL A 270 -7.08 -2.17 2.44
CA VAL A 270 -7.63 -1.35 1.35
C VAL A 270 -9.15 -1.37 1.37
N MET A 271 -9.82 -0.22 1.42
CA MET A 271 -11.29 -0.23 1.39
C MET A 271 -11.84 -0.52 -0.01
N ASN A 272 -11.33 0.14 -1.05
CA ASN A 272 -11.77 -0.02 -2.43
C ASN A 272 -10.57 -0.26 -3.35
N LEU A 273 -10.46 -1.47 -3.92
CA LEU A 273 -9.47 -1.78 -4.95
C LEU A 273 -10.16 -1.83 -6.32
N ARG A 274 -9.88 -0.86 -7.18
CA ARG A 274 -10.49 -0.79 -8.52
C ARG A 274 -9.88 -1.81 -9.48
N LYS A 275 -10.61 -2.06 -10.58
CA LYS A 275 -10.18 -2.95 -11.66
C LYS A 275 -8.78 -2.57 -12.17
N GLY A 276 -7.89 -3.56 -12.29
CA GLY A 276 -6.55 -3.36 -12.84
C GLY A 276 -5.62 -2.49 -11.99
N ALA A 277 -5.84 -2.40 -10.67
CA ALA A 277 -4.97 -1.62 -9.78
C ALA A 277 -3.48 -2.03 -9.86
N PHE A 278 -3.22 -3.32 -10.14
CA PHE A 278 -1.87 -3.90 -10.24
C PHE A 278 -1.40 -4.18 -11.68
N LEU A 279 -2.20 -3.81 -12.69
CA LEU A 279 -1.90 -4.11 -14.09
C LEU A 279 -0.66 -3.33 -14.59
N GLY A 280 -0.43 -2.14 -14.04
CA GLY A 280 0.70 -1.28 -14.38
C GLY A 280 2.06 -1.78 -13.88
N PHE A 281 2.11 -2.83 -13.05
CA PHE A 281 3.38 -3.48 -12.69
C PHE A 281 3.92 -4.31 -13.84
N THR A 282 5.21 -4.15 -14.13
CA THR A 282 5.91 -4.94 -15.13
C THR A 282 7.39 -5.03 -14.81
N VAL A 283 8.10 -5.91 -15.52
CA VAL A 283 9.54 -6.12 -15.36
C VAL A 283 10.26 -5.59 -16.60
N SER A 284 11.46 -5.04 -16.40
CA SER A 284 12.36 -4.69 -17.50
C SER A 284 12.67 -5.90 -18.39
N LEU A 285 12.65 -5.72 -19.71
CA LEU A 285 12.92 -6.78 -20.68
C LEU A 285 14.30 -7.42 -20.48
N GLN A 286 15.31 -6.61 -20.13
CA GLN A 286 16.66 -7.10 -19.86
C GLN A 286 16.70 -8.04 -18.65
N VAL A 287 15.96 -7.70 -17.60
CA VAL A 287 15.86 -8.56 -16.42
C VAL A 287 15.08 -9.83 -16.77
N MET A 288 13.97 -9.69 -17.49
CA MET A 288 13.16 -10.83 -17.89
C MET A 288 13.92 -11.84 -18.75
N SER A 289 14.84 -11.39 -19.63
CA SER A 289 15.65 -12.29 -20.46
C SER A 289 16.73 -13.05 -19.67
N ILE A 290 17.18 -12.50 -18.54
CA ILE A 290 18.28 -13.06 -17.74
C ILE A 290 17.74 -13.89 -16.56
N MET A 291 16.79 -13.32 -15.80
CA MET A 291 16.28 -13.90 -14.55
C MET A 291 14.87 -14.50 -14.71
N GLY A 292 14.26 -14.40 -15.89
CA GLY A 292 12.90 -14.87 -16.12
C GLY A 292 11.83 -13.97 -15.50
N ARG A 293 10.62 -14.52 -15.34
CA ARG A 293 9.49 -13.81 -14.72
C ARG A 293 9.80 -13.51 -13.26
N GLN A 294 9.39 -12.32 -12.80
CA GLN A 294 9.56 -11.91 -11.41
C GLN A 294 8.27 -12.09 -10.62
N GLU A 295 8.40 -12.27 -9.32
CA GLU A 295 7.27 -12.48 -8.43
C GLU A 295 6.57 -11.16 -8.07
N LEU A 296 5.23 -11.19 -8.12
CA LEU A 296 4.35 -10.24 -7.46
C LEU A 296 3.69 -10.98 -6.29
N LEU A 297 4.13 -10.67 -5.07
CA LEU A 297 3.65 -11.29 -3.84
C LEU A 297 2.58 -10.42 -3.16
N ILE A 298 1.42 -11.03 -2.90
CA ILE A 298 0.34 -10.46 -2.08
C ILE A 298 0.23 -11.30 -0.81
N ASP A 299 0.59 -10.72 0.33
CA ASP A 299 0.66 -11.43 1.61
C ASP A 299 -0.09 -10.69 2.73
N ASN A 300 -1.00 -11.38 3.38
CA ASN A 300 -1.82 -10.87 4.49
C ASN A 300 -2.42 -9.46 4.25
N ASN A 301 -3.02 -9.24 3.08
CA ASN A 301 -3.72 -7.99 2.80
C ASN A 301 -5.21 -8.14 3.06
N THR A 302 -5.86 -7.11 3.59
CA THR A 302 -7.31 -7.08 3.80
C THR A 302 -7.95 -6.08 2.85
N VAL A 303 -8.94 -6.51 2.08
CA VAL A 303 -9.66 -5.64 1.12
C VAL A 303 -11.16 -5.74 1.32
N THR A 304 -11.87 -4.62 1.43
CA THR A 304 -13.34 -4.61 1.61
C THR A 304 -14.08 -4.78 0.29
N ASN A 305 -13.91 -3.84 -0.65
CA ASN A 305 -14.54 -3.88 -1.95
C ASN A 305 -13.52 -4.34 -2.99
N LEU A 306 -13.60 -5.63 -3.35
CA LEU A 306 -12.69 -6.28 -4.27
C LEU A 306 -13.46 -7.10 -5.31
N THR A 307 -13.12 -6.91 -6.58
CA THR A 307 -13.58 -7.81 -7.65
C THR A 307 -12.40 -8.65 -8.18
N PRO A 308 -12.65 -9.83 -8.77
CA PRO A 308 -11.60 -10.64 -9.41
C PRO A 308 -10.75 -9.84 -10.41
N SER A 309 -11.38 -8.90 -11.13
CA SER A 309 -10.72 -8.03 -12.13
C SER A 309 -9.75 -7.00 -11.53
N SER A 310 -9.77 -6.80 -10.22
CA SER A 310 -8.91 -5.85 -9.51
C SER A 310 -7.48 -6.38 -9.35
N ILE A 311 -7.31 -7.70 -9.26
CA ILE A 311 -6.02 -8.39 -9.15
C ILE A 311 -5.46 -8.77 -10.54
N MET A 312 -6.00 -8.19 -11.61
CA MET A 312 -5.40 -8.36 -12.93
C MET A 312 -3.96 -7.85 -12.93
N TYR A 313 -3.06 -8.68 -13.45
CA TYR A 313 -1.62 -8.42 -13.50
C TYR A 313 -1.05 -8.81 -14.85
N ASN A 314 0.16 -8.36 -15.15
CA ASN A 314 0.84 -8.68 -16.39
C ASN A 314 1.50 -10.08 -16.34
N SER A 315 0.73 -11.11 -16.68
CA SER A 315 1.16 -12.53 -16.67
C SER A 315 2.28 -12.88 -17.65
N THR A 316 2.59 -12.00 -18.61
CA THR A 316 3.71 -12.24 -19.55
C THR A 316 5.06 -12.12 -18.85
N ARG A 317 5.19 -11.17 -17.91
CA ARG A 317 6.46 -10.81 -17.25
C ARG A 317 6.49 -11.11 -15.76
N LEU A 318 5.33 -11.27 -15.14
CA LEU A 318 5.20 -11.50 -13.70
C LEU A 318 4.55 -12.85 -13.43
N THR A 319 4.85 -13.41 -12.27
CA THR A 319 4.10 -14.51 -11.65
C THR A 319 3.43 -13.96 -10.39
N LEU A 320 2.11 -14.05 -10.32
CA LEU A 320 1.35 -13.67 -9.13
C LEU A 320 1.39 -14.82 -8.13
N ARG A 321 1.78 -14.51 -6.90
CA ARG A 321 1.65 -15.39 -5.74
C ARG A 321 0.82 -14.69 -4.68
N VAL A 322 -0.27 -15.34 -4.28
CA VAL A 322 -1.10 -14.90 -3.16
C VAL A 322 -0.87 -15.86 -2.00
N ASP A 323 -0.33 -15.37 -0.89
CA ASP A 323 -0.14 -16.15 0.35
C ASP A 323 -1.23 -15.80 1.38
N GLY A 324 -1.80 -14.60 1.31
CA GLY A 324 -2.89 -14.18 2.18
C GLY A 324 -3.64 -12.98 1.64
N LEU A 325 -4.91 -13.20 1.29
CA LEU A 325 -5.84 -12.14 0.89
C LEU A 325 -7.16 -12.31 1.61
N ASN A 326 -7.44 -11.39 2.53
CA ASN A 326 -8.64 -11.37 3.35
C ASN A 326 -9.68 -10.43 2.73
N LEU A 327 -10.81 -10.98 2.32
CA LEU A 327 -11.97 -10.23 1.86
C LEU A 327 -12.79 -9.81 3.08
N ASN A 328 -12.86 -8.51 3.36
CA ASN A 328 -13.69 -7.96 4.43
C ASN A 328 -15.17 -7.88 4.01
N GLN A 329 -15.68 -9.01 3.53
CA GLN A 329 -17.05 -9.26 3.12
C GLN A 329 -17.47 -10.63 3.65
N SER A 330 -18.75 -10.77 4.00
CA SER A 330 -19.28 -12.03 4.49
C SER A 330 -19.21 -13.13 3.44
N CYS A 331 -18.76 -14.32 3.85
CA CYS A 331 -18.66 -15.49 2.99
C CYS A 331 -20.04 -15.89 2.45
N SER A 332 -20.14 -16.04 1.13
CA SER A 332 -21.33 -16.57 0.45
C SER A 332 -20.93 -17.47 -0.72
N CYS A 333 -21.82 -18.39 -1.13
CA CYS A 333 -21.53 -19.26 -2.27
C CYS A 333 -21.44 -18.49 -3.59
N GLY A 334 -22.19 -17.39 -3.74
CA GLY A 334 -22.08 -16.50 -4.91
C GLY A 334 -20.71 -15.83 -5.01
N LEU A 335 -20.17 -15.36 -3.88
CA LEU A 335 -18.81 -14.82 -3.81
C LEU A 335 -17.78 -15.90 -4.19
N ALA A 336 -17.91 -17.11 -3.64
CA ALA A 336 -16.99 -18.18 -3.97
C ALA A 336 -17.04 -18.61 -5.45
N ASP A 337 -18.21 -18.54 -6.08
CA ASP A 337 -18.36 -18.79 -7.52
C ASP A 337 -17.66 -17.73 -8.37
N GLU A 338 -17.75 -16.45 -7.98
CA GLU A 338 -17.06 -15.34 -8.63
C GLU A 338 -15.53 -15.47 -8.59
N TRP A 339 -15.01 -16.01 -7.48
CA TRP A 339 -13.57 -16.17 -7.24
C TRP A 339 -13.02 -17.55 -7.62
N ARG A 340 -13.86 -18.43 -8.20
CA ARG A 340 -13.53 -19.83 -8.47
C ARG A 340 -12.29 -20.02 -9.34
N ASP A 341 -12.14 -19.21 -10.39
CA ASP A 341 -11.04 -19.37 -11.35
C ASP A 341 -9.69 -18.96 -10.74
N ILE A 342 -9.65 -17.83 -10.04
CA ILE A 342 -8.43 -17.35 -9.35
C ILE A 342 -8.04 -18.32 -8.23
N THR A 343 -9.03 -18.83 -7.48
CA THR A 343 -8.77 -19.72 -6.34
C THR A 343 -8.15 -21.05 -6.76
N LYS A 344 -8.51 -21.58 -7.95
CA LYS A 344 -7.87 -22.79 -8.52
C LYS A 344 -6.40 -22.59 -8.83
N GLU A 345 -6.01 -21.41 -9.28
CA GLU A 345 -4.62 -21.09 -9.62
C GLU A 345 -3.77 -20.81 -8.37
N GLN A 346 -4.38 -20.26 -7.31
CA GLN A 346 -3.67 -19.71 -6.14
C GLN A 346 -3.84 -20.57 -4.87
N SER A 347 -4.20 -21.85 -5.00
CA SER A 347 -4.22 -22.85 -3.92
C SER A 347 -4.93 -22.46 -2.61
N GLY A 348 -5.97 -21.61 -2.67
CA GLY A 348 -6.82 -21.32 -1.50
C GLY A 348 -6.36 -20.20 -0.56
N ALA A 349 -5.43 -19.35 -0.98
CA ALA A 349 -4.92 -18.23 -0.17
C ALA A 349 -5.89 -17.03 -0.02
N ILE A 350 -7.12 -17.15 -0.52
CA ILE A 350 -8.16 -16.12 -0.43
C ILE A 350 -9.15 -16.52 0.66
N SER A 351 -9.35 -15.64 1.64
CA SER A 351 -10.24 -15.86 2.78
C SER A 351 -11.34 -14.82 2.80
N CYS A 352 -12.51 -15.17 3.34
CA CYS A 352 -13.65 -14.25 3.52
C CYS A 352 -14.08 -14.22 5.00
N TRP A 353 -14.82 -13.18 5.38
CA TRP A 353 -15.26 -13.01 6.76
C TRP A 353 -16.41 -13.96 7.10
N TYR A 354 -16.27 -14.78 8.14
CA TYR A 354 -17.33 -15.67 8.60
C TYR A 354 -18.03 -15.11 9.84
N GLU A 355 -19.22 -14.52 9.64
CA GLU A 355 -19.96 -13.80 10.69
C GLU A 355 -20.29 -14.64 11.93
N PHE A 356 -20.53 -15.94 11.78
CA PHE A 356 -20.95 -16.80 12.89
C PHE A 356 -19.84 -17.12 13.89
N GLU A 357 -18.58 -17.14 13.43
CA GLU A 357 -17.43 -17.51 14.28
C GLU A 357 -16.43 -16.36 14.46
N GLY A 358 -16.60 -15.25 13.73
CA GLY A 358 -15.83 -14.02 13.91
C GLY A 358 -14.38 -14.09 13.44
N TYR A 359 -14.09 -14.92 12.43
CA TYR A 359 -12.75 -15.04 11.84
C TYR A 359 -12.79 -15.24 10.32
N PHE A 360 -11.63 -15.12 9.67
CA PHE A 360 -11.47 -15.34 8.24
C PHE A 360 -11.34 -16.83 7.90
N VAL A 361 -12.22 -17.34 7.04
CA VAL A 361 -12.19 -18.73 6.54
C VAL A 361 -11.76 -18.71 5.08
N SER A 362 -10.90 -19.65 4.67
CA SER A 362 -10.49 -19.77 3.27
C SER A 362 -11.70 -20.12 2.38
N LEU A 363 -11.76 -19.52 1.18
CA LEU A 363 -12.86 -19.75 0.24
C LEU A 363 -13.05 -21.24 -0.11
N PRO A 364 -11.99 -22.03 -0.41
CA PRO A 364 -12.16 -23.46 -0.68
C PRO A 364 -12.79 -24.22 0.49
N THR A 365 -12.33 -23.97 1.72
CA THR A 365 -12.87 -24.62 2.91
C THR A 365 -14.34 -24.21 3.13
N TYR A 366 -14.69 -22.96 2.88
CA TYR A 366 -16.09 -22.52 2.93
C TYR A 366 -16.96 -23.22 1.89
N VAL A 367 -16.49 -23.34 0.64
CA VAL A 367 -17.21 -24.03 -0.44
C VAL A 367 -17.44 -25.50 -0.11
N ASP A 368 -16.40 -26.21 0.32
CA ASP A 368 -16.49 -27.63 0.64
C ASP A 368 -17.45 -27.90 1.82
N THR A 369 -17.47 -27.01 2.80
CA THR A 369 -18.30 -27.18 4.00
C THR A 369 -19.74 -26.74 3.81
N ARG A 370 -20.03 -25.72 2.98
CA ARG A 370 -21.35 -25.06 2.92
C ARG A 370 -22.01 -25.04 1.55
N CYS A 371 -21.26 -25.03 0.44
CA CYS A 371 -21.81 -24.80 -0.90
C CYS A 371 -22.03 -26.08 -1.72
N GLY A 372 -21.72 -27.26 -1.18
CA GLY A 372 -21.94 -28.53 -1.87
C GLY A 372 -23.42 -28.77 -2.23
N ALA A 373 -23.68 -29.20 -3.47
CA ALA A 373 -25.02 -29.55 -3.99
C ALA A 373 -25.76 -30.56 -3.10
N PHE A 374 -25.00 -31.41 -2.39
CA PHE A 374 -25.54 -32.39 -1.45
C PHE A 374 -26.25 -31.76 -0.25
N LYS A 375 -25.86 -30.56 0.21
CA LYS A 375 -26.48 -29.91 1.38
C LYS A 375 -27.71 -29.09 1.05
N GLN A 376 -27.78 -28.47 -0.13
CA GLN A 376 -28.99 -27.81 -0.61
C GLN A 376 -30.11 -28.84 -0.82
N ASN A 377 -29.76 -30.04 -1.30
CA ASN A 377 -30.69 -31.16 -1.48
C ASN A 377 -30.82 -32.04 -0.23
N PHE A 378 -30.00 -31.86 0.80
CA PHE A 378 -30.06 -32.68 2.02
C PHE A 378 -31.43 -32.56 2.69
N TRP A 379 -31.96 -31.33 2.79
CA TRP A 379 -33.33 -31.11 3.30
C TRP A 379 -34.38 -31.79 2.43
N ILE A 380 -34.20 -31.80 1.11
CA ILE A 380 -35.10 -32.52 0.19
C ILE A 380 -35.02 -34.03 0.45
N PHE A 381 -33.83 -34.61 0.62
CA PHE A 381 -33.67 -36.03 0.94
C PHE A 381 -34.21 -36.39 2.33
N VAL A 382 -34.06 -35.53 3.33
CA VAL A 382 -34.65 -35.72 4.67
C VAL A 382 -36.18 -35.72 4.59
N VAL A 383 -36.77 -34.77 3.86
CA VAL A 383 -38.23 -34.71 3.67
C VAL A 383 -38.73 -35.93 2.90
N ILE A 384 -38.07 -36.31 1.80
CA ILE A 384 -38.40 -37.53 1.03
C ILE A 384 -38.28 -38.78 1.92
N GLY A 385 -37.23 -38.87 2.74
CA GLY A 385 -37.02 -39.99 3.66
C GLY A 385 -38.13 -40.11 4.70
N ILE A 386 -38.56 -38.99 5.30
CA ILE A 386 -39.70 -38.96 6.24
C ILE A 386 -40.99 -39.38 5.53
N LEU A 387 -41.20 -38.92 4.29
CA LEU A 387 -42.42 -39.22 3.53
C LEU A 387 -42.49 -40.70 3.13
N ILE A 388 -41.36 -41.32 2.76
CA ILE A 388 -41.27 -42.76 2.49
C ILE A 388 -41.51 -43.56 3.78
N LEU A 389 -40.94 -43.14 4.92
CA LEU A 389 -41.17 -43.80 6.21
C LEU A 389 -42.66 -43.79 6.58
N LEU A 390 -43.34 -42.66 6.41
CA LEU A 390 -44.78 -42.54 6.65
C LEU A 390 -45.60 -43.44 5.72
N ILE A 391 -45.23 -43.56 4.45
CA ILE A 391 -45.88 -44.48 3.50
C ILE A 391 -45.69 -45.94 3.94
N LEU A 392 -44.47 -46.33 4.34
CA LEU A 392 -44.20 -47.70 4.80
C LEU A 392 -44.99 -48.04 6.08
N VAL A 393 -45.10 -47.09 7.01
CA VAL A 393 -45.94 -47.25 8.21
C VAL A 393 -47.41 -47.39 7.82
N ALA A 394 -47.92 -46.58 6.89
CA ALA A 394 -49.30 -46.69 6.40
C ALA A 394 -49.56 -48.04 5.71
N ILE A 395 -48.63 -48.54 4.89
CA ILE A 395 -48.71 -49.86 4.26
C ILE A 395 -48.71 -50.97 5.31
N ALA A 396 -47.82 -50.91 6.30
CA ALA A 396 -47.76 -51.88 7.38
C ALA A 396 -49.08 -51.92 8.17
N ILE A 397 -49.63 -50.75 8.52
CA ILE A 397 -50.94 -50.63 9.17
C ILE A 397 -52.03 -51.24 8.28
N PHE A 398 -52.03 -50.94 6.97
CA PHE A 398 -53.00 -51.50 6.02
C PHE A 398 -52.94 -53.03 5.97
N PHE A 399 -51.73 -53.62 5.92
CA PHE A 399 -51.57 -55.08 5.94
C PHE A 399 -51.99 -55.71 7.27
N ILE A 400 -51.71 -55.06 8.41
CA ILE A 400 -52.15 -55.51 9.72
C ILE A 400 -53.69 -55.52 9.80
N VAL A 401 -54.33 -54.41 9.42
CA VAL A 401 -55.80 -54.29 9.40
C VAL A 401 -56.43 -55.27 8.40
N ARG A 402 -55.84 -55.44 7.21
CA ARG A 402 -56.33 -56.40 6.23
C ARG A 402 -56.23 -57.83 6.75
N ARG A 403 -55.13 -58.19 7.42
CA ARG A 403 -54.94 -59.53 8.00
C ARG A 403 -55.93 -59.80 9.14
N GLU A 404 -56.24 -58.80 9.97
CA GLU A 404 -57.32 -58.93 10.97
C GLU A 404 -58.70 -59.07 10.32
N ASN A 405 -58.99 -58.30 9.26
CA ASN A 405 -60.26 -58.41 8.56
C ASN A 405 -60.42 -59.73 7.80
N GLU A 406 -59.35 -60.31 7.25
CA GLU A 406 -59.38 -61.66 6.66
C GLU A 406 -59.53 -62.76 7.72
N LYS A 407 -58.96 -62.59 8.92
CA LYS A 407 -59.25 -63.49 10.06
C LYS A 407 -60.73 -63.43 10.48
N LYS A 408 -61.37 -62.26 10.40
CA LYS A 408 -62.82 -62.11 10.68
C LYS A 408 -63.72 -62.67 9.57
N LYS A 409 -63.23 -62.86 8.34
CA LYS A 409 -64.01 -63.45 7.23
C LYS A 409 -63.99 -64.99 7.16
N LYS A 410 -63.15 -65.68 7.94
CA LYS A 410 -63.05 -67.16 7.95
C LYS A 410 -63.78 -67.85 9.11
N VAL A 411 -64.70 -67.17 9.78
CA VAL A 411 -65.58 -67.79 10.79
C VAL A 411 -67.04 -67.42 10.46
N GLN A 412 -67.59 -68.03 9.41
CA GLN A 412 -69.01 -68.38 9.40
C GLN A 412 -69.09 -69.84 9.87
N ILE A 413 -69.20 -70.01 11.19
CA ILE A 413 -69.61 -71.27 11.80
C ILE A 413 -71.11 -71.40 11.50
N VAL A 414 -71.45 -72.29 10.57
CA VAL A 414 -72.82 -72.83 10.43
C VAL A 414 -72.97 -73.88 11.53
N MET A 415 -73.89 -73.62 12.45
CA MET A 415 -74.20 -74.47 13.60
C MET A 415 -75.20 -75.55 13.17
N PRO A 416 -74.88 -76.86 13.23
CA PRO A 416 -75.85 -77.91 13.01
C PRO A 416 -76.56 -78.28 14.31
N ASP A 417 -77.86 -78.49 14.20
CA ASP A 417 -78.75 -78.92 15.28
C ASP A 417 -78.27 -80.19 15.99
N GLY A 418 -78.34 -80.13 17.31
CA GLY A 418 -77.93 -81.21 18.20
C GLY A 418 -78.89 -82.40 18.15
N LYS A 419 -78.37 -83.58 17.80
CA LYS A 419 -78.87 -84.88 18.27
C LYS A 419 -77.71 -85.87 18.48
N THR A 420 -77.40 -86.04 19.77
CA THR A 420 -76.91 -87.22 20.50
C THR A 420 -76.56 -88.50 19.70
N TYR A 421 -75.28 -88.91 19.72
CA TYR A 421 -74.77 -90.30 19.89
C TYR A 421 -73.31 -90.17 20.39
N ARG A 422 -73.01 -90.53 21.65
CA ARG A 422 -72.59 -91.83 22.20
C ARG A 422 -71.13 -92.19 21.85
N GLU A 423 -70.36 -92.33 22.93
CA GLU A 423 -68.92 -92.55 23.05
C GLU A 423 -68.33 -93.61 22.12
N THR A 424 -67.10 -93.39 21.65
CA THR A 424 -66.10 -94.46 21.42
C THR A 424 -64.69 -93.89 21.47
N GLU A 425 -63.87 -94.52 22.29
CA GLU A 425 -62.45 -94.22 22.56
C GLU A 425 -61.57 -94.51 21.33
N PHE A 426 -60.52 -93.71 21.12
CA PHE A 426 -59.45 -94.04 20.18
C PHE A 426 -58.13 -94.24 20.93
N HIS A 427 -57.65 -95.48 20.84
CA HIS A 427 -56.32 -95.93 21.27
C HIS A 427 -55.22 -95.20 20.48
N ILE A 428 -54.29 -94.60 21.21
CA ILE A 428 -53.07 -94.01 20.64
C ILE A 428 -52.02 -95.12 20.57
N VAL A 429 -51.68 -95.56 19.36
CA VAL A 429 -50.50 -96.39 19.09
C VAL A 429 -49.33 -95.44 18.82
N VAL A 430 -48.32 -95.53 19.69
CA VAL A 430 -47.05 -94.80 19.57
C VAL A 430 -46.09 -95.65 18.75
N GLU A 431 -45.71 -95.17 17.57
CA GLU A 431 -44.49 -95.63 16.89
C GLU A 431 -43.50 -94.47 16.77
N ARG A 432 -42.30 -94.71 17.33
CA ARG A 432 -41.13 -93.84 17.25
C ARG A 432 -40.41 -94.07 15.93
N ALA A 433 -39.91 -92.99 15.32
CA ALA A 433 -38.70 -93.03 14.51
C ALA A 433 -37.85 -91.78 14.82
N GLU A 434 -36.81 -92.01 15.62
CA GLU A 434 -35.55 -91.26 15.67
C GLU A 434 -34.86 -91.35 14.27
N LEU A 435 -33.87 -90.58 13.80
CA LEU A 435 -32.87 -89.65 14.34
C LEU A 435 -32.08 -89.04 13.12
N LEU A 436 -31.11 -88.16 13.42
CA LEU A 436 -29.94 -87.68 12.60
C LEU A 436 -30.15 -86.35 11.85
N THR A 437 -29.72 -85.19 12.36
CA THR A 437 -28.35 -84.64 12.57
C THR A 437 -27.51 -84.38 11.31
N THR A 438 -27.37 -83.08 11.01
CA THR A 438 -26.13 -82.30 10.70
C THR A 438 -25.21 -82.61 9.51
N ASN A 439 -24.72 -81.49 8.95
CA ASN A 439 -23.51 -81.23 8.15
C ASN A 439 -23.60 -81.45 6.64
N LEU A 440 -23.69 -80.37 5.85
CA LEU A 440 -22.58 -79.52 5.39
C LEU A 440 -23.10 -78.22 4.78
#